data_AF-M5DVN8-F1
#
_entry.id   AF-M5DVN8-F1
#
_cell.length_a   1.000
_cell.length_b   1.000
_cell.length_c   1.000
_cell.angle_alpha   90.00
_cell.angle_beta   90.00
_cell.angle_gamma   90.00
#
_symmetry.space_group_name_H-M   'P 1'
#
loop_
_entity.id
_entity.type
_entity.pdbx_description
1 polymer ?
#
loop_
_entity_poly.entity_id
_entity_poly.type
_entity_poly.pdbx_seq_one_letter_code
_entity_poly.pdbx_strand_id
1 'polypeptide(L)'
;MHGFEDTETGKEHVALSMGDIADGKPVLARAHSECLTGDALFSMRCDCGYQLEEALRAVAEAGRGVVLYLRQEGRGIGLLNKIRAYHLQDQGADTVEANERLGFGADMRDYSMCRPMLEHLGVKGIRLMTNNPRKVKALSEAGARVVERVALEVGRNPHNDGYLNTKASKLGHMMTHQDDDPEAI
;
A
#
# COMPACT_ATOMS: atom_id res chain seq x y z
N MET A 1 -3.17 -18.83 -2.25
CA MET A 1 -3.95 -17.72 -1.66
C MET A 1 -4.40 -18.17 -0.29
N HIS A 2 -4.30 -17.29 0.70
CA HIS A 2 -4.63 -17.58 2.09
C HIS A 2 -5.59 -16.50 2.59
N GLY A 3 -6.71 -16.91 3.20
CA GLY A 3 -7.66 -16.01 3.84
C GLY A 3 -7.36 -15.89 5.33
N PHE A 4 -7.52 -14.69 5.86
CA PHE A 4 -7.35 -14.38 7.28
C PHE A 4 -8.56 -13.57 7.75
N GLU A 5 -8.98 -13.80 8.98
CA GLU A 5 -9.99 -12.97 9.65
C GLU A 5 -9.33 -12.38 10.90
N ASP A 6 -9.47 -11.07 11.07
CA ASP A 6 -9.16 -10.39 12.31
C ASP A 6 -10.28 -10.69 13.31
N THR A 7 -9.98 -11.44 14.36
CA THR A 7 -10.98 -11.87 15.36
C THR A 7 -11.52 -10.73 16.22
N GLU A 8 -10.83 -9.58 16.28
CA GLU A 8 -11.28 -8.41 17.03
C GLU A 8 -12.26 -7.57 16.21
N THR A 9 -12.00 -7.44 14.91
CA THR A 9 -12.79 -6.56 14.02
C THR A 9 -13.74 -7.29 13.08
N GLY A 10 -13.60 -8.60 12.92
CA GLY A 10 -14.29 -9.42 11.92
C GLY A 10 -13.86 -9.12 10.48
N LYS A 11 -12.78 -8.34 10.27
CA LYS A 11 -12.32 -7.99 8.93
C LYS A 11 -11.54 -9.12 8.29
N GLU A 12 -11.83 -9.39 7.04
CA GLU A 12 -11.10 -10.36 6.25
C GLU A 12 -9.87 -9.73 5.60
N HIS A 13 -8.81 -10.49 5.43
CA HIS A 13 -7.58 -10.11 4.73
C HIS A 13 -7.10 -11.27 3.88
N VAL A 14 -6.30 -10.99 2.85
CA VAL A 14 -5.78 -12.03 1.95
C VAL A 14 -4.27 -11.93 1.82
N ALA A 15 -3.59 -13.08 1.82
CA ALA A 15 -2.20 -13.18 1.37
C ALA A 15 -2.09 -13.98 0.06
N LEU A 16 -1.34 -13.43 -0.88
CA LEU A 16 -0.97 -14.08 -2.13
C LEU A 16 0.52 -14.41 -2.07
N SER A 17 0.85 -15.68 -1.90
CA SER A 17 2.23 -16.18 -1.82
C SER A 17 2.64 -16.86 -3.13
N MET A 18 3.90 -16.70 -3.51
CA MET A 18 4.54 -17.38 -4.64
C MET A 18 5.84 -18.04 -4.18
N GLY A 19 6.10 -19.27 -4.64
CA GLY A 19 7.32 -20.02 -4.36
C GLY A 19 7.44 -20.55 -2.92
N ASP A 20 8.61 -21.10 -2.60
CA ASP A 20 8.98 -21.41 -1.22
C ASP A 20 9.39 -20.12 -0.51
N ILE A 21 8.65 -19.77 0.54
CA ILE A 21 8.83 -18.54 1.33
C ILE A 21 9.13 -18.84 2.82
N ALA A 22 9.31 -20.11 3.18
CA ALA A 22 9.45 -20.56 4.57
C ALA A 22 10.86 -21.07 4.95
N ASP A 23 11.82 -21.06 4.01
CA ASP A 23 13.20 -21.52 4.23
C ASP A 23 14.08 -20.60 5.13
N GLY A 24 13.51 -19.55 5.70
CA GLY A 24 14.20 -18.58 6.57
C GLY A 24 14.91 -17.43 5.85
N LYS A 25 15.07 -17.45 4.53
CA LYS A 25 15.63 -16.32 3.76
C LYS A 25 14.59 -15.19 3.60
N PRO A 26 15.02 -13.92 3.57
CA PRO A 26 14.12 -12.80 3.32
C PRO A 26 13.34 -12.95 2.00
N VAL A 27 12.06 -12.59 2.02
CA VAL A 27 11.16 -12.69 0.86
C VAL A 27 10.81 -11.31 0.33
N LEU A 28 10.60 -11.17 -0.98
CA LEU A 28 10.02 -9.94 -1.54
C LEU A 28 8.58 -9.83 -1.03
N ALA A 29 8.22 -8.68 -0.47
CA ALA A 29 6.89 -8.50 0.11
C ALA A 29 6.28 -7.16 -0.24
N ARG A 30 4.97 -7.15 -0.48
CA ARG A 30 4.15 -5.94 -0.55
C ARG A 30 3.02 -6.04 0.46
N ALA A 31 2.94 -5.07 1.37
CA ALA A 31 1.68 -4.80 2.05
C ALA A 31 0.88 -3.83 1.16
N HIS A 32 -0.31 -4.19 0.73
CA HIS A 32 -1.21 -3.39 -0.08
C HIS A 32 -2.44 -3.05 0.75
N SER A 33 -2.79 -1.77 0.86
CA SER A 33 -4.05 -1.36 1.48
C SER A 33 -5.08 -1.29 0.37
N GLU A 34 -6.18 -2.01 0.52
CA GLU A 34 -7.29 -2.07 -0.44
C GLU A 34 -7.69 -0.67 -0.94
N CYS A 35 -7.90 -0.58 -2.24
CA CYS A 35 -8.42 0.60 -2.91
C CYS A 35 -9.32 0.16 -4.06
N LEU A 36 -10.60 -0.11 -3.80
CA LEU A 36 -11.54 -0.62 -4.81
C LEU A 36 -11.52 0.18 -6.12
N THR A 37 -11.51 1.51 -6.00
CA THR A 37 -11.50 2.42 -7.15
C THR A 37 -10.27 2.23 -8.02
N GLY A 38 -9.09 2.04 -7.43
CA GLY A 38 -7.84 1.84 -8.19
C GLY A 38 -7.65 0.39 -8.62
N ASP A 39 -7.89 -0.55 -7.71
CA ASP A 39 -7.55 -1.95 -7.85
C ASP A 39 -8.50 -2.71 -8.80
N ALA A 40 -9.76 -2.26 -8.93
CA ALA A 40 -10.77 -2.96 -9.73
C ALA A 40 -11.53 -2.04 -10.72
N LEU A 41 -11.63 -0.74 -10.44
CA LEU A 41 -12.44 0.20 -11.24
C LEU A 41 -11.60 1.15 -12.11
N PHE A 42 -10.31 0.84 -12.30
CA PHE A 42 -9.40 1.55 -13.20
C PHE A 42 -9.32 3.07 -12.95
N SER A 43 -9.47 3.49 -11.70
CA SER A 43 -9.44 4.90 -11.35
C SER A 43 -8.08 5.52 -11.65
N MET A 44 -8.09 6.57 -12.49
CA MET A 44 -6.90 7.38 -12.77
C MET A 44 -6.60 8.40 -11.66
N ARG A 45 -7.47 8.56 -10.64
CA ARG A 45 -7.28 9.51 -9.53
C ARG A 45 -6.23 9.07 -8.51
N CYS A 46 -5.81 7.81 -8.57
CA CYS A 46 -4.79 7.25 -7.67
C CYS A 46 -3.89 6.28 -8.41
N ASP A 47 -2.82 5.86 -7.76
CA ASP A 47 -1.79 4.93 -8.24
C ASP A 47 -1.99 3.50 -7.71
N CYS A 48 -3.07 3.22 -6.98
CA CYS A 48 -3.22 1.96 -6.24
C CYS A 48 -3.28 0.73 -7.15
N GLY A 49 -4.03 0.80 -8.25
CA GLY A 49 -4.13 -0.31 -9.21
C GLY A 49 -2.77 -0.66 -9.82
N TYR A 50 -2.05 0.36 -10.33
CA TYR A 50 -0.69 0.19 -10.85
C TYR A 50 0.27 -0.39 -9.81
N GLN A 51 0.18 0.05 -8.55
CA GLN A 51 1.02 -0.49 -7.48
C GLN A 51 0.69 -1.94 -7.12
N LEU A 52 -0.57 -2.35 -7.19
CA LEU A 52 -0.98 -3.73 -6.96
C LEU A 52 -0.47 -4.63 -8.08
N GLU A 53 -0.70 -4.23 -9.33
CA GLU A 53 -0.24 -4.94 -10.52
C GLU A 53 1.27 -5.11 -10.52
N GLU A 54 2.03 -4.04 -10.29
CA GLU A 54 3.48 -4.08 -10.24
C GLU A 54 3.99 -4.97 -9.10
N ALA A 55 3.36 -4.94 -7.93
CA ALA A 55 3.75 -5.81 -6.83
C ALA A 55 3.51 -7.30 -7.15
N LEU A 56 2.40 -7.62 -7.81
CA LEU A 56 2.10 -8.98 -8.26
C LEU A 56 3.10 -9.42 -9.34
N ARG A 57 3.41 -8.56 -10.31
CA ARG A 57 4.42 -8.80 -11.35
C ARG A 57 5.79 -9.06 -10.74
N ALA A 58 6.28 -8.19 -9.88
CA ALA A 58 7.58 -8.32 -9.23
C ALA A 58 7.70 -9.59 -8.38
N VAL A 59 6.64 -9.96 -7.64
CA VAL A 59 6.60 -11.22 -6.87
C VAL A 59 6.63 -12.44 -7.79
N ALA A 60 5.91 -12.40 -8.92
CA ALA A 60 5.93 -13.47 -9.91
C ALA A 60 7.30 -13.61 -10.59
N GLU A 61 7.93 -12.49 -10.99
CA GLU A 61 9.26 -12.45 -11.60
C GLU A 61 10.35 -12.94 -10.65
N ALA A 62 10.28 -12.57 -9.38
CA ALA A 62 11.19 -13.08 -8.35
C ALA A 62 11.02 -14.58 -8.09
N GLY A 63 9.87 -15.17 -8.47
CA GLY A 63 9.50 -16.55 -8.17
C GLY A 63 9.32 -16.86 -6.69
N ARG A 64 9.44 -15.85 -5.82
CA ARG A 64 9.45 -15.96 -4.36
C ARG A 64 8.99 -14.66 -3.72
N GLY A 65 7.81 -14.66 -3.12
CA GLY A 65 7.34 -13.48 -2.40
C GLY A 65 5.90 -13.56 -1.92
N VAL A 66 5.44 -12.46 -1.33
CA VAL A 66 4.09 -12.35 -0.77
C VAL A 66 3.49 -10.96 -0.98
N VAL A 67 2.23 -10.90 -1.41
CA VAL A 67 1.39 -9.69 -1.36
C VAL A 67 0.36 -9.86 -0.25
N LEU A 68 0.43 -9.02 0.78
CA LEU A 68 -0.57 -8.91 1.84
C LEU A 68 -1.61 -7.88 1.43
N TYR A 69 -2.80 -8.32 1.06
CA TYR A 69 -3.92 -7.46 0.71
C TYR A 69 -4.78 -7.18 1.95
N LEU A 70 -4.63 -5.97 2.47
CA LEU A 70 -5.26 -5.53 3.72
C LEU A 70 -6.55 -4.78 3.40
N ARG A 71 -7.71 -5.29 3.83
CA ARG A 71 -9.04 -4.66 3.64
C ARG A 71 -9.26 -3.47 4.57
N GLN A 72 -8.53 -2.40 4.29
CA GLN A 72 -8.53 -1.14 5.03
C GLN A 72 -8.65 0.06 4.07
N GLU A 73 -9.74 0.03 3.29
CA GLU A 73 -10.10 1.05 2.30
C GLU A 73 -10.06 2.48 2.86
N GLY A 74 -9.67 3.44 2.01
CA GLY A 74 -9.70 4.86 2.33
C GLY A 74 -8.71 5.29 3.40
N ARG A 75 -7.66 4.50 3.65
CA ARG A 75 -6.80 4.65 4.85
C ARG A 75 -7.54 4.38 6.16
N GLY A 76 -8.43 3.38 6.15
CA GLY A 76 -9.18 2.94 7.33
C GLY A 76 -10.53 3.62 7.53
N ILE A 77 -10.87 4.66 6.76
CA ILE A 77 -12.17 5.36 6.87
C ILE A 77 -13.29 4.68 6.07
N GLY A 78 -12.96 3.70 5.23
CA GLY A 78 -13.90 2.96 4.39
C GLY A 78 -14.28 3.66 3.07
N LEU A 79 -14.92 2.91 2.18
CA LEU A 79 -15.22 3.35 0.80
C LEU A 79 -16.15 4.57 0.75
N LEU A 80 -17.23 4.57 1.54
CA LEU A 80 -18.22 5.65 1.51
C LEU A 80 -17.61 6.99 1.92
N ASN A 81 -16.77 7.00 2.96
CA ASN A 81 -16.10 8.22 3.40
C ASN A 81 -15.01 8.66 2.43
N LYS A 82 -14.32 7.72 1.75
CA LYS A 82 -13.42 8.05 0.64
C LYS A 82 -14.16 8.73 -0.52
N ILE A 83 -15.35 8.27 -0.88
CA ILE A 83 -16.17 8.93 -1.92
C ILE A 83 -16.59 10.33 -1.48
N ARG A 84 -16.99 10.51 -0.20
CA ARG A 84 -17.28 11.84 0.35
C ARG A 84 -16.04 12.76 0.32
N ALA A 85 -14.86 12.22 0.64
CA ALA A 85 -13.61 12.96 0.58
C ALA A 85 -13.26 13.37 -0.85
N TYR A 86 -13.54 12.52 -1.85
CA TYR A 86 -13.42 12.89 -3.26
C TYR A 86 -14.36 14.02 -3.66
N HIS A 87 -15.60 14.03 -3.16
CA HIS A 87 -16.51 15.13 -3.44
C HIS A 87 -15.99 16.47 -2.89
N LEU A 88 -15.40 16.47 -1.69
CA LEU A 88 -14.76 17.66 -1.12
C LEU A 88 -13.52 18.08 -1.91
N GLN A 89 -12.75 17.12 -2.43
CA GLN A 89 -11.59 17.39 -3.28
C GLN A 89 -11.99 17.98 -4.64
N ASP A 90 -13.09 17.50 -5.23
CA ASP A 90 -13.66 18.06 -6.45
C ASP A 90 -14.15 19.52 -6.24
N GLN A 91 -14.33 19.94 -4.98
CA GLN A 91 -14.63 21.32 -4.57
C GLN A 91 -13.39 22.13 -4.16
N GLY A 92 -12.19 21.58 -4.34
CA GLY A 92 -10.91 22.27 -4.11
C GLY A 92 -10.23 21.98 -2.77
N ALA A 93 -10.81 21.14 -1.90
CA ALA A 93 -10.11 20.72 -0.68
C ALA A 93 -8.94 19.78 -1.02
N ASP A 94 -7.84 19.82 -0.27
CA ASP A 94 -6.82 18.78 -0.39
C ASP A 94 -7.19 17.50 0.38
N THR A 95 -6.41 16.43 0.22
CA THR A 95 -6.72 15.13 0.86
C THR A 95 -6.73 15.19 2.39
N VAL A 96 -5.89 16.02 3.02
CA VAL A 96 -5.84 16.16 4.47
C VAL A 96 -7.05 16.95 4.95
N GLU A 97 -7.31 18.09 4.31
CA GLU A 97 -8.46 18.94 4.62
C GLU A 97 -9.79 18.20 4.45
N ALA A 98 -9.94 17.42 3.38
CA ALA A 98 -11.13 16.63 3.13
C ALA A 98 -11.38 15.61 4.26
N ASN A 99 -10.32 14.98 4.80
CA ASN A 99 -10.45 14.03 5.91
C ASN A 99 -10.78 14.74 7.23
N GLU A 100 -10.14 15.89 7.51
CA GLU A 100 -10.42 16.70 8.70
C GLU A 100 -11.86 17.21 8.71
N ARG A 101 -12.37 17.70 7.57
CA ARG A 101 -13.78 18.11 7.41
C ARG A 101 -14.76 16.95 7.64
N LEU A 102 -14.34 15.72 7.40
CA LEU A 102 -15.12 14.50 7.65
C LEU A 102 -14.92 13.93 9.06
N GLY A 103 -14.09 14.55 9.90
CA GLY A 103 -13.84 14.14 11.28
C GLY A 103 -12.85 12.99 11.45
N PHE A 104 -12.02 12.71 10.44
CA PHE A 104 -11.04 11.61 10.46
C PHE A 104 -9.60 12.11 10.59
N GLY A 105 -8.75 11.31 11.22
CA GLY A 105 -7.30 11.50 11.16
C GLY A 105 -6.77 11.30 9.73
N ALA A 106 -5.57 11.82 9.46
CA ALA A 106 -4.96 11.76 8.11
C ALA A 106 -4.67 10.31 7.63
N ASP A 107 -4.52 9.37 8.57
CA ASP A 107 -4.28 7.94 8.34
C ASP A 107 -4.78 7.12 9.54
N MET A 108 -5.77 6.26 9.33
CA MET A 108 -6.37 5.40 10.37
C MET A 108 -6.06 3.92 10.12
N ARG A 109 -4.99 3.64 9.36
CA ARG A 109 -4.59 2.27 9.01
C ARG A 109 -3.94 1.56 10.19
N ASP A 110 -4.22 0.28 10.27
CA ASP A 110 -3.56 -0.66 11.19
C ASP A 110 -2.82 -1.73 10.38
N TYR A 111 -1.60 -2.02 10.79
CA TYR A 111 -0.73 -3.03 10.19
C TYR A 111 -0.48 -4.22 11.11
N SER A 112 -1.12 -4.27 12.29
CA SER A 112 -1.06 -5.36 13.26
C SER A 112 -1.28 -6.74 12.61
N MET A 113 -2.26 -6.86 11.72
CA MET A 113 -2.58 -8.10 10.99
C MET A 113 -1.46 -8.60 10.07
N CYS A 114 -0.48 -7.78 9.69
CA CYS A 114 0.60 -8.23 8.81
C CYS A 114 1.49 -9.28 9.48
N ARG A 115 1.73 -9.16 10.79
CA ARG A 115 2.57 -10.10 11.53
C ARG A 115 2.00 -11.53 11.57
N PRO A 116 0.76 -11.76 12.05
CA PRO A 116 0.19 -13.11 12.07
C PRO A 116 0.08 -13.72 10.67
N MET A 117 -0.20 -12.90 9.64
CA MET A 117 -0.17 -13.36 8.26
C MET A 117 1.23 -13.87 7.83
N LEU A 118 2.28 -13.11 8.14
CA LEU A 118 3.67 -13.51 7.82
C LEU A 118 4.12 -14.74 8.63
N GLU A 119 3.76 -14.80 9.91
CA GLU A 119 4.08 -15.94 10.78
C GLU A 119 3.41 -17.24 10.30
N HIS A 120 2.13 -17.18 9.91
CA HIS A 120 1.41 -18.31 9.33
C HIS A 120 2.10 -18.84 8.06
N LEU A 121 2.64 -17.94 7.24
CA LEU A 121 3.36 -18.29 6.02
C LEU A 121 4.81 -18.74 6.25
N GLY A 122 5.28 -18.77 7.51
CA GLY A 122 6.66 -19.12 7.85
C GLY A 122 7.69 -18.06 7.48
N VAL A 123 7.27 -16.85 7.10
CA VAL A 123 8.17 -15.77 6.66
C VAL A 123 8.91 -15.18 7.85
N LYS A 124 10.24 -15.20 7.79
CA LYS A 124 11.12 -14.70 8.88
C LYS A 124 11.67 -13.29 8.65
N GLY A 125 11.60 -12.79 7.42
CA GLY A 125 12.05 -11.44 7.08
C GLY A 125 11.54 -11.02 5.71
N ILE A 126 11.33 -9.72 5.53
CA ILE A 126 10.78 -9.16 4.29
C ILE A 126 11.65 -8.07 3.69
N ARG A 127 11.77 -8.10 2.37
CA ARG A 127 12.24 -7.01 1.52
C ARG A 127 11.01 -6.26 1.05
N LEU A 128 10.68 -5.14 1.70
CA LEU A 128 9.38 -4.49 1.61
C LEU A 128 9.31 -3.50 0.45
N MET A 129 8.42 -3.74 -0.50
CA MET A 129 8.09 -2.85 -1.62
C MET A 129 7.25 -1.65 -1.16
N THR A 130 7.90 -0.52 -0.86
CA THR A 130 7.24 0.71 -0.41
C THR A 130 8.09 1.97 -0.63
N ASN A 131 7.40 3.06 -0.97
CA ASN A 131 7.92 4.43 -0.96
C ASN A 131 7.54 5.20 0.31
N ASN A 132 6.66 4.63 1.13
CA ASN A 132 6.23 5.25 2.38
C ASN A 132 7.15 4.79 3.53
N PRO A 133 8.03 5.66 4.07
CA PRO A 133 8.90 5.30 5.20
C PRO A 133 8.11 5.04 6.49
N ARG A 134 6.95 5.71 6.67
CA ARG A 134 6.05 5.44 7.81
C ARG A 134 5.53 4.01 7.77
N LYS A 135 5.34 3.45 6.57
CA LYS A 135 4.90 2.06 6.40
C LYS A 135 5.98 1.06 6.83
N VAL A 136 7.25 1.35 6.55
CA VAL A 136 8.37 0.54 7.04
C VAL A 136 8.35 0.53 8.57
N LYS A 137 8.26 1.71 9.18
CA LYS A 137 8.21 1.86 10.64
C LYS A 137 7.00 1.13 11.25
N ALA A 138 5.79 1.34 10.72
CA ALA A 138 4.58 0.73 11.24
C ALA A 138 4.58 -0.81 11.15
N LEU A 139 5.11 -1.38 10.05
CA LEU A 139 5.27 -2.83 9.93
C LEU A 139 6.30 -3.38 10.91
N SER A 140 7.42 -2.67 11.10
CA SER A 140 8.43 -3.05 12.09
C SER A 140 7.89 -2.98 13.52
N GLU A 141 7.11 -1.94 13.85
CA GLU A 141 6.43 -1.79 15.15
C GLU A 141 5.35 -2.86 15.38
N ALA A 142 4.65 -3.27 14.32
CA ALA A 142 3.74 -4.41 14.33
C ALA A 142 4.47 -5.76 14.46
N GLY A 143 5.80 -5.77 14.45
CA GLY A 143 6.65 -6.95 14.67
C GLY A 143 7.07 -7.70 13.40
N ALA A 144 6.86 -7.13 12.22
CA ALA A 144 7.43 -7.68 10.98
C ALA A 144 8.92 -7.31 10.85
N ARG A 145 9.78 -8.29 10.58
CA ARG A 145 11.21 -8.04 10.36
C ARG A 145 11.45 -7.50 8.93
N VAL A 146 11.46 -6.19 8.76
CA VAL A 146 11.83 -5.54 7.50
C VAL A 146 13.36 -5.48 7.41
N VAL A 147 13.95 -6.24 6.48
CA VAL A 147 15.42 -6.29 6.30
C VAL A 147 15.92 -5.31 5.22
N GLU A 148 15.04 -4.93 4.31
CA GLU A 148 15.35 -4.08 3.16
C GLU A 148 14.08 -3.35 2.73
N ARG A 149 14.22 -2.10 2.28
CA ARG A 149 13.18 -1.38 1.57
C ARG A 149 13.48 -1.45 0.08
N VAL A 150 12.51 -1.92 -0.70
CA VAL A 150 12.52 -1.92 -2.16
C VAL A 150 11.61 -0.77 -2.63
N ALA A 151 12.09 0.09 -3.53
CA ALA A 151 11.29 1.18 -4.06
C ALA A 151 10.14 0.63 -4.95
N LEU A 152 9.03 1.36 -5.03
CA LEU A 152 7.90 1.03 -5.88
C LEU A 152 7.31 2.30 -6.51
N GLU A 153 7.86 2.69 -7.65
CA GLU A 153 7.51 3.92 -8.36
C GLU A 153 6.84 3.59 -9.70
N VAL A 154 5.50 3.59 -9.71
CA VAL A 154 4.68 3.27 -10.88
C VAL A 154 3.39 4.08 -10.88
N GLY A 155 2.76 4.20 -12.06
CA GLY A 155 1.38 4.68 -12.18
C GLY A 155 1.18 6.20 -12.13
N ARG A 156 2.26 6.99 -12.26
CA ARG A 156 2.18 8.45 -12.41
C ARG A 156 1.55 8.81 -13.75
N ASN A 157 0.59 9.73 -13.74
CA ASN A 157 -0.07 10.23 -14.94
C ASN A 157 -0.64 11.65 -14.71
N PRO A 158 -1.04 12.37 -15.77
CA PRO A 158 -1.52 13.75 -15.65
C PRO A 158 -2.72 13.95 -14.71
N HIS A 159 -3.52 12.91 -14.46
CA HIS A 159 -4.70 12.99 -13.58
C HIS A 159 -4.39 12.77 -12.09
N ASN A 160 -3.24 12.17 -11.75
CA ASN A 160 -2.86 11.91 -10.35
C ASN A 160 -1.59 12.65 -9.90
N ASP A 161 -0.97 13.48 -10.74
CA ASP A 161 0.21 14.26 -10.38
C ASP A 161 0.02 15.09 -9.11
N GLY A 162 -1.08 15.84 -9.01
CA GLY A 162 -1.38 16.63 -7.80
C GLY A 162 -1.56 15.77 -6.55
N TYR A 163 -2.15 14.58 -6.70
CA TYR A 163 -2.32 13.62 -5.62
C TYR A 163 -0.98 13.03 -5.15
N LEU A 164 -0.11 12.63 -6.08
CA LEU A 164 1.21 12.07 -5.78
C LEU A 164 2.13 13.14 -5.17
N ASN A 165 2.10 14.37 -5.68
CA ASN A 165 2.82 15.50 -5.11
C ASN A 165 2.36 15.82 -3.67
N THR A 166 1.06 15.73 -3.39
CA THR A 166 0.52 15.89 -2.03
C THR A 166 0.99 14.76 -1.10
N LYS A 167 1.03 13.51 -1.59
CA LYS A 167 1.61 12.38 -0.83
C LYS A 167 3.09 12.60 -0.50
N ALA A 168 3.88 13.07 -1.47
CA ALA A 168 5.30 13.33 -1.26
C ALA A 168 5.51 14.45 -0.23
N SER A 169 4.89 15.62 -0.44
CA SER A 169 5.09 16.81 0.39
C SER A 169 4.48 16.71 1.79
N LYS A 170 3.23 16.25 1.93
CA LYS A 170 2.51 16.25 3.21
C LYS A 170 2.60 14.94 4.00
N LEU A 171 2.80 13.81 3.31
CA LEU A 171 2.82 12.48 3.94
C LEU A 171 4.22 11.84 3.97
N GLY A 172 5.23 12.55 3.48
CA GLY A 172 6.63 12.13 3.54
C GLY A 172 6.94 10.89 2.69
N HIS A 173 6.21 10.69 1.60
CA HIS A 173 6.55 9.64 0.63
C HIS A 173 7.87 9.97 -0.07
N MET A 174 8.79 9.00 -0.11
CA MET A 174 10.04 9.09 -0.86
C MET A 174 9.73 8.76 -2.32
N MET A 175 9.65 9.78 -3.18
CA MET A 175 9.57 9.59 -4.63
C MET A 175 10.81 10.19 -5.26
N THR A 176 11.46 9.48 -6.18
CA THR A 176 12.41 10.11 -7.09
C THR A 176 11.65 10.86 -8.17
N HIS A 177 12.11 12.06 -8.54
CA HIS A 177 11.54 12.78 -9.68
C HIS A 177 11.97 12.02 -10.95
N GLN A 178 11.01 11.46 -11.70
CA GLN A 178 11.27 10.75 -12.96
C GLN A 178 11.81 11.67 -14.08
N ASP A 179 11.95 12.97 -13.84
CA ASP A 179 12.42 13.96 -14.82
C ASP A 179 13.96 14.19 -14.78
N ASP A 180 14.70 13.53 -13.88
CA ASP A 180 16.15 13.72 -13.74
C ASP A 180 17.01 12.66 -14.46
N ASP A 181 16.42 11.82 -15.33
CA ASP A 181 17.19 10.89 -16.18
C ASP A 181 17.09 11.28 -17.68
N PRO A 182 18.11 11.95 -18.25
CA PRO A 182 18.07 12.41 -19.64
C PRO A 182 18.18 11.30 -20.71
N GLU A 183 18.30 10.01 -20.35
CA GLU A 183 18.67 8.95 -21.31
C GLU A 183 17.61 7.88 -21.58
N ALA A 184 16.31 8.14 -21.34
CA ALA A 184 15.25 7.19 -21.72
C ALA A 184 14.27 7.75 -22.77
N ILE A 185 14.72 7.84 -24.03
CA ILE A 185 13.88 7.71 -25.26
C ILE A 185 14.56 6.71 -26.18
#